data_AF-A0A1F8S108-F1
#
_entry.id   AF-A0A1F8S108-F1
#
_cell.length_a   1.000
_cell.length_b   1.000
_cell.length_c   1.000
_cell.angle_alpha   90.00
_cell.angle_beta   90.00
_cell.angle_gamma   90.00
#
_symmetry.space_group_name_H-M   'P 1'
#
loop_
_entity.id
_entity.type
_entity.pdbx_description
1 polymer ?
#
loop_
_entity_poly.entity_id
_entity_poly.type
_entity_poly.pdbx_seq_one_letter_code
_entity_poly.pdbx_strand_id
1 'polypeptide(L)'
;MPAPGPAHRPADRPADRSADRSAAPARIRQGDRDKAYRPLDLETRRAAFEHGLAAYARGDFFAAHEALEPAWMGTDDLAERALHQGLIKVAAAYVHAVRGNPAGIAKNLGGARRHLALAAGAATDWGVDAAALLADVDARLADPGLALDPPRIRRTAPA
;
A
#
# COMPACT_ATOMS: atom_id res chain seq x y z
N MET A 1 -50.43 0.32 -59.85
CA MET A 1 -49.36 1.03 -59.12
C MET A 1 -48.94 0.19 -57.92
N PRO A 2 -47.95 -0.70 -58.02
CA PRO A 2 -47.41 -1.40 -56.85
C PRO A 2 -46.22 -0.61 -56.28
N ALA A 3 -46.26 -0.30 -54.99
CA ALA A 3 -45.12 0.27 -54.27
C ALA A 3 -44.23 -0.86 -53.72
N PRO A 4 -42.90 -0.81 -53.92
CA PRO A 4 -41.97 -1.73 -53.27
C PRO A 4 -41.46 -1.14 -51.95
N GLY A 5 -41.23 -1.99 -50.97
CA GLY A 5 -40.39 -1.63 -49.83
C GLY A 5 -40.18 -2.79 -48.87
N PRO A 6 -39.05 -3.51 -48.93
CA PRO A 6 -38.52 -4.24 -47.81
C PRO A 6 -37.39 -3.43 -47.16
N ALA A 7 -37.39 -3.35 -45.83
CA ALA A 7 -36.19 -2.95 -45.08
C ALA A 7 -36.09 -3.76 -43.78
N HIS A 8 -35.22 -4.76 -43.84
CA HIS A 8 -34.72 -5.53 -42.71
C HIS A 8 -33.97 -4.62 -41.73
N ARG A 9 -34.37 -4.58 -40.45
CA ARG A 9 -33.58 -3.97 -39.38
C ARG A 9 -32.55 -4.99 -38.87
N PRO A 10 -31.25 -4.68 -38.85
CA PRO A 10 -30.33 -5.41 -37.98
C PRO A 10 -30.48 -4.91 -36.54
N ALA A 11 -30.39 -5.84 -35.59
CA ALA A 11 -30.36 -5.57 -34.16
C ALA A 11 -28.95 -5.16 -33.74
N ASP A 12 -28.79 -3.95 -33.21
CA ASP A 12 -27.55 -3.52 -32.55
C ASP A 12 -27.48 -4.15 -31.16
N ARG A 13 -26.53 -5.08 -30.99
CA ARG A 13 -26.05 -5.52 -29.67
C ARG A 13 -24.77 -4.74 -29.38
N PRO A 14 -24.68 -3.93 -28.30
CA PRO A 14 -23.42 -3.29 -28.00
C PRO A 14 -22.42 -4.33 -27.49
N ALA A 15 -21.23 -4.25 -28.09
CA ALA A 15 -20.11 -5.15 -27.94
C ALA A 15 -19.46 -5.08 -26.55
N ASP A 16 -19.01 -6.26 -26.15
CA ASP A 16 -18.03 -6.58 -25.12
C ASP A 16 -16.90 -5.54 -24.99
N ARG A 17 -16.82 -4.86 -23.83
CA ARG A 17 -15.63 -4.08 -23.45
C ARG A 17 -14.58 -5.03 -22.91
N SER A 18 -13.87 -5.66 -23.83
CA SER A 18 -12.60 -6.31 -23.54
C SER A 18 -11.60 -5.24 -23.08
N ALA A 19 -11.26 -5.26 -21.80
CA ALA A 19 -10.16 -4.48 -21.27
C ALA A 19 -8.85 -4.92 -21.96
N ASP A 20 -8.14 -3.95 -22.53
CA ASP A 20 -6.83 -4.12 -23.14
C ASP A 20 -5.84 -4.70 -22.11
N ARG A 21 -5.40 -5.93 -22.36
CA ARG A 21 -4.47 -6.70 -21.51
C ARG A 21 -2.99 -6.51 -21.87
N SER A 22 -2.63 -5.45 -22.62
CA SER A 22 -1.30 -5.36 -23.23
C SER A 22 -0.50 -4.09 -22.92
N ALA A 23 -0.96 -3.21 -22.02
CA ALA A 23 -0.15 -2.09 -21.58
C ALA A 23 0.90 -2.54 -20.53
N ALA A 24 2.19 -2.27 -20.79
CA ALA A 24 3.24 -2.47 -19.80
C ALA A 24 2.87 -1.73 -18.49
N PRO A 25 3.13 -2.32 -17.31
CA PRO A 25 2.74 -1.69 -16.05
C PRO A 25 3.43 -0.34 -15.93
N ALA A 26 2.64 0.71 -15.66
CA ALA A 26 3.17 2.05 -15.46
C ALA A 26 4.21 2.06 -14.33
N ARG A 27 5.16 2.99 -14.41
CA ARG A 27 6.27 3.10 -13.46
C ARG A 27 6.43 4.54 -12.99
N ILE A 28 6.90 4.70 -11.77
CA ILE A 28 7.24 5.99 -11.17
C ILE A 28 8.68 5.97 -10.65
N ARG A 29 9.41 7.07 -10.88
CA ARG A 29 10.75 7.29 -10.35
C ARG A 29 10.68 7.65 -8.87
N GLN A 30 11.20 6.79 -8.00
CA GLN A 30 11.32 7.04 -6.56
C GLN A 30 12.79 6.97 -6.16
N GLY A 31 13.41 8.13 -5.96
CA GLY A 31 14.87 8.24 -5.86
C GLY A 31 15.53 7.74 -7.14
N ASP A 32 16.45 6.78 -7.02
CA ASP A 32 17.19 6.23 -8.17
C ASP A 32 16.57 5.00 -8.83
N ARG A 33 15.32 4.66 -8.50
CA ARG A 33 14.69 3.42 -8.99
C ARG A 33 13.29 3.64 -9.53
N ASP A 34 12.96 2.89 -10.57
CA ASP A 34 11.62 2.87 -11.14
C ASP A 34 10.79 1.80 -10.47
N LYS A 35 9.69 2.22 -9.85
CA LYS A 35 8.78 1.37 -9.07
C LYS A 35 7.47 1.18 -9.81
N ALA A 36 6.81 0.05 -9.56
CA ALA A 36 5.47 -0.18 -10.08
C ALA A 36 4.51 0.93 -9.63
N TYR A 37 3.72 1.40 -10.58
CA TYR A 37 2.67 2.38 -10.39
C TYR A 37 1.40 1.85 -11.07
N ARG A 38 0.32 1.74 -10.30
CA ARG A 38 -0.97 1.22 -10.74
C ARG A 38 -2.02 2.16 -10.21
N PRO A 39 -2.26 3.32 -10.86
CA PRO A 39 -3.06 4.40 -10.30
C PRO A 39 -4.40 3.90 -9.77
N LEU A 40 -4.74 4.35 -8.56
CA LEU A 40 -6.04 4.12 -7.91
C LEU A 40 -6.56 5.45 -7.37
N ASP A 41 -7.88 5.62 -7.38
CA ASP A 41 -8.52 6.75 -6.72
C ASP A 41 -8.30 6.73 -5.19
N LEU A 42 -8.51 7.88 -4.56
CA LEU A 42 -8.24 8.06 -3.13
C LEU A 42 -9.08 7.11 -2.26
N GLU A 43 -10.35 6.89 -2.61
CA GLU A 43 -11.25 6.02 -1.85
C GLU A 43 -10.76 4.57 -1.84
N THR A 44 -10.38 4.04 -2.99
CA THR A 44 -9.84 2.68 -3.13
C THR A 44 -8.53 2.53 -2.37
N ARG A 45 -7.63 3.54 -2.43
CA ARG A 45 -6.38 3.52 -1.64
C ARG A 45 -6.67 3.54 -0.14
N ARG A 46 -7.63 4.36 0.32
CA ARG A 46 -8.06 4.43 1.73
C ARG A 46 -8.64 3.10 2.21
N ALA A 47 -9.46 2.45 1.39
CA ALA A 47 -10.01 1.13 1.73
C ALA A 47 -8.91 0.07 1.89
N ALA A 48 -7.94 0.02 0.97
CA ALA A 48 -6.79 -0.88 1.06
C ALA A 48 -5.94 -0.59 2.32
N PHE A 49 -5.71 0.68 2.61
CA PHE A 49 -4.99 1.13 3.79
C PHE A 49 -5.66 0.72 5.10
N GLU A 50 -6.95 0.99 5.26
CA GLU A 50 -7.69 0.63 6.48
C GLU A 50 -7.78 -0.90 6.65
N HIS A 51 -7.95 -1.64 5.56
CA HIS A 51 -7.91 -3.11 5.61
C HIS A 51 -6.53 -3.61 6.09
N GLY A 52 -5.46 -3.03 5.57
CA GLY A 52 -4.09 -3.34 6.00
C GLY A 52 -3.83 -3.06 7.48
N LEU A 53 -4.29 -1.91 7.97
CA LEU A 53 -4.16 -1.57 9.39
C LEU A 53 -5.00 -2.46 10.30
N ALA A 54 -6.21 -2.82 9.88
CA ALA A 54 -7.05 -3.75 10.62
C ALA A 54 -6.42 -5.15 10.71
N ALA A 55 -5.82 -5.64 9.62
CA ALA A 55 -5.07 -6.90 9.62
C ALA A 55 -3.85 -6.82 10.55
N TYR A 56 -3.09 -5.72 10.47
CA TYR A 56 -1.93 -5.51 11.33
C TYR A 56 -2.30 -5.52 12.82
N ALA A 57 -3.39 -4.85 13.19
CA ALA A 57 -3.86 -4.75 14.57
C ALA A 57 -4.24 -6.12 15.18
N ARG A 58 -4.61 -7.10 14.35
CA ARG A 58 -4.90 -8.49 14.79
C ARG A 58 -3.68 -9.41 14.76
N GLY A 59 -2.52 -8.93 14.31
CA GLY A 59 -1.30 -9.73 14.16
C GLY A 59 -1.22 -10.49 12.84
N ASP A 60 -2.13 -10.26 11.89
CA ASP A 60 -2.13 -10.88 10.56
C ASP A 60 -1.12 -10.18 9.64
N PHE A 61 0.17 -10.22 9.98
CA PHE A 61 1.19 -9.36 9.35
C PHE A 61 1.39 -9.60 7.86
N PHE A 62 1.22 -10.85 7.39
CA PHE A 62 1.31 -11.14 5.96
C PHE A 62 0.11 -10.55 5.21
N ALA A 63 -1.11 -10.73 5.74
CA ALA A 63 -2.32 -10.12 5.17
C ALA A 63 -2.24 -8.59 5.18
N ALA A 64 -1.68 -8.00 6.24
CA ALA A 64 -1.43 -6.55 6.31
C ALA A 64 -0.47 -6.07 5.21
N HIS A 65 0.63 -6.80 4.98
CA HIS A 65 1.57 -6.52 3.89
C HIS A 65 0.87 -6.51 2.53
N GLU A 66 0.09 -7.54 2.24
CA GLU A 66 -0.62 -7.65 0.95
C GLU A 66 -1.71 -6.60 0.80
N ALA A 67 -2.51 -6.36 1.84
CA ALA A 67 -3.61 -5.40 1.80
C ALA A 67 -3.13 -3.94 1.63
N LEU A 68 -1.92 -3.61 2.09
CA LEU A 68 -1.33 -2.27 1.90
C LEU A 68 -0.73 -2.06 0.50
N GLU A 69 -0.44 -3.13 -0.25
CA GLU A 69 0.24 -3.03 -1.56
C GLU A 69 -0.53 -2.17 -2.58
N PRO A 70 -1.87 -2.30 -2.73
CA PRO A 70 -2.64 -1.45 -3.63
C PRO A 70 -2.56 0.04 -3.25
N ALA A 71 -2.63 0.38 -1.96
CA ALA A 71 -2.50 1.77 -1.51
C ALA A 71 -1.12 2.36 -1.86
N TRP A 72 -0.05 1.57 -1.66
CA TRP A 72 1.31 1.96 -2.05
C TRP A 72 1.43 2.19 -3.57
N MET A 73 0.97 1.22 -4.37
CA MET A 73 1.14 1.28 -5.82
C MET A 73 0.18 2.25 -6.49
N GLY A 74 -0.91 2.61 -5.82
CA GLY A 74 -2.01 3.44 -6.31
C GLY A 74 -1.73 4.94 -6.41
N THR A 75 -0.70 5.43 -5.72
CA THR A 75 -0.38 6.85 -5.65
C THR A 75 0.94 7.18 -6.32
N ASP A 76 1.01 8.35 -6.96
CA ASP A 76 2.25 8.97 -7.45
C ASP A 76 2.84 9.98 -6.47
N ASP A 77 2.12 10.34 -5.40
CA ASP A 77 2.64 11.18 -4.34
C ASP A 77 3.76 10.45 -3.58
N LEU A 78 4.97 11.02 -3.62
CA LEU A 78 6.15 10.35 -3.07
C LEU A 78 6.13 10.23 -1.54
N ALA A 79 5.48 11.14 -0.83
CA ALA A 79 5.37 11.11 0.63
C ALA A 79 4.34 10.05 1.07
N GLU A 80 3.20 9.96 0.40
CA GLU A 80 2.20 8.91 0.59
C GLU A 80 2.78 7.53 0.25
N ARG A 81 3.51 7.40 -0.88
CA ARG A 81 4.22 6.17 -1.22
C ARG A 81 5.21 5.77 -0.14
N ALA A 82 5.95 6.74 0.41
CA ALA A 82 6.88 6.49 1.50
C ALA A 82 6.15 6.03 2.76
N LEU A 83 5.01 6.61 3.12
CA LEU A 83 4.19 6.16 4.24
C LEU A 83 3.80 4.68 4.06
N HIS A 84 3.15 4.35 2.95
CA HIS A 84 2.66 2.99 2.70
C HIS A 84 3.80 1.97 2.67
N GLN A 85 4.94 2.29 2.03
CA GLN A 85 6.12 1.43 2.07
C GLN A 85 6.68 1.25 3.47
N GLY A 86 6.68 2.31 4.29
CA GLY A 86 7.08 2.25 5.68
C GLY A 86 6.25 1.21 6.44
N LEU A 87 4.92 1.31 6.35
CA LEU A 87 3.97 0.41 7.00
C LEU A 87 4.08 -1.04 6.48
N ILE A 88 4.19 -1.23 5.16
CA ILE A 88 4.42 -2.54 4.54
C ILE A 88 5.69 -3.18 5.11
N LYS A 89 6.76 -2.40 5.29
CA LYS A 89 8.03 -2.90 5.82
C LYS A 89 7.94 -3.20 7.33
N VAL A 90 7.16 -2.44 8.09
CA VAL A 90 6.82 -2.81 9.47
C VAL A 90 6.12 -4.16 9.48
N ALA A 91 5.06 -4.36 8.69
CA ALA A 91 4.36 -5.65 8.60
C ALA A 91 5.32 -6.79 8.19
N ALA A 92 6.14 -6.58 7.16
CA ALA A 92 7.13 -7.56 6.71
C ALA A 92 8.14 -7.94 7.82
N ALA A 93 8.58 -7.00 8.64
CA ALA A 93 9.45 -7.30 9.77
C ALA A 93 8.83 -8.33 10.72
N TYR A 94 7.53 -8.24 10.98
CA TYR A 94 6.85 -9.15 11.90
C TYR A 94 6.42 -10.48 11.26
N VAL A 95 6.30 -10.55 9.93
CA VAL A 95 6.33 -11.84 9.22
C VAL A 95 7.66 -12.57 9.46
N HIS A 96 8.78 -11.85 9.47
CA HIS A 96 10.10 -12.42 9.78
C HIS A 96 10.24 -12.78 11.27
N ALA A 97 9.62 -12.02 12.19
CA ALA A 97 9.60 -12.34 13.61
C ALA A 97 8.93 -13.69 13.89
N VAL A 98 7.75 -13.94 13.28
CA VAL A 98 7.04 -15.24 13.38
C VAL A 98 7.89 -16.42 12.89
N ARG A 99 8.80 -16.18 11.93
CA ARG A 99 9.71 -17.19 11.36
C ARG A 99 11.06 -17.30 12.10
N GLY A 100 11.27 -16.55 13.18
CA GLY A 100 12.54 -16.55 13.91
C GLY A 100 13.72 -16.01 13.10
N ASN A 101 13.50 -15.00 12.25
CA ASN A 101 14.53 -14.43 11.36
C ASN A 101 14.94 -13.00 11.79
N PRO A 102 15.86 -12.85 12.75
CA PRO A 102 16.26 -11.54 13.27
C PRO A 102 16.91 -10.63 12.22
N ALA A 103 17.71 -11.18 11.31
CA ALA A 103 18.29 -10.40 10.21
C ALA A 103 17.20 -9.80 9.30
N GLY A 104 16.13 -10.56 9.06
CA GLY A 104 14.96 -10.12 8.32
C GLY A 104 14.17 -9.02 9.03
N ILE A 105 14.04 -9.10 10.37
CA ILE A 105 13.43 -8.06 11.20
C ILE A 105 14.23 -6.76 11.06
N ALA A 106 15.53 -6.79 11.37
CA ALA A 106 16.39 -5.61 11.35
C ALA A 106 16.44 -4.94 9.97
N LYS A 107 16.57 -5.72 8.90
CA LYS A 107 16.55 -5.21 7.51
C LYS A 107 15.24 -4.50 7.19
N ASN A 108 14.11 -5.06 7.63
CA ASN A 108 12.81 -4.50 7.32
C ASN A 108 12.52 -3.26 8.14
N LEU A 109 12.76 -3.28 9.46
CA LEU A 109 12.64 -2.14 10.35
C LEU A 109 13.56 -0.98 9.94
N GLY A 110 14.82 -1.25 9.61
CA GLY A 110 15.73 -0.21 9.11
C GLY A 110 15.24 0.42 7.80
N GLY A 111 14.58 -0.37 6.94
CA GLY A 111 13.91 0.17 5.76
C GLY A 111 12.65 0.96 6.10
N ALA A 112 11.82 0.47 7.02
CA ALA A 112 10.62 1.15 7.48
C ALA A 112 10.96 2.53 8.03
N ARG A 113 11.97 2.60 8.91
CA ARG A 113 12.51 3.85 9.46
C ARG A 113 12.82 4.90 8.39
N ARG A 114 13.57 4.51 7.34
CA ARG A 114 13.94 5.44 6.26
C ARG A 114 12.72 5.98 5.52
N HIS A 115 11.71 5.14 5.26
CA HIS A 115 10.52 5.54 4.55
C HIS A 115 9.58 6.39 5.41
N LEU A 116 9.38 6.02 6.68
CA LEU A 116 8.56 6.78 7.61
C LEU A 116 9.12 8.18 7.87
N ALA A 117 10.45 8.34 7.91
CA ALA A 117 11.10 9.65 8.03
C ALA A 117 10.81 10.59 6.84
N LEU A 118 10.57 10.03 5.64
CA LEU A 118 10.21 10.80 4.43
C LEU A 118 8.70 11.07 4.33
N ALA A 119 7.89 10.45 5.19
CA ALA A 119 6.44 10.40 5.08
C ALA A 119 5.71 11.39 6.02
N ALA A 120 6.43 12.20 6.79
CA ALA A 120 5.87 12.94 7.93
C ALA A 120 4.62 13.79 7.59
N GLY A 121 4.60 14.48 6.45
CA GLY A 121 3.42 15.24 6.00
C GLY A 121 2.23 14.36 5.67
N ALA A 122 2.44 13.34 4.83
CA ALA A 122 1.39 12.40 4.43
C ALA A 122 0.87 11.55 5.60
N ALA A 123 1.68 11.24 6.60
CA ALA A 123 1.26 10.44 7.75
C ALA A 123 0.04 11.05 8.45
N THR A 124 0.05 12.37 8.67
CA THR A 124 -1.06 13.09 9.31
C THR A 124 -2.33 13.02 8.47
N ASP A 125 -2.23 13.25 7.16
CA ASP A 125 -3.37 13.15 6.24
C ASP A 125 -3.95 11.73 6.21
N TRP A 126 -3.09 10.74 6.41
CA TRP A 126 -3.44 9.32 6.49
C TRP A 126 -3.85 8.85 7.89
N GLY A 127 -3.92 9.77 8.85
CA GLY A 127 -4.39 9.49 10.19
C GLY A 127 -3.41 8.67 11.03
N VAL A 128 -2.11 8.72 10.74
CA VAL A 128 -1.05 7.93 11.40
C VAL A 128 -0.11 8.83 12.19
N ASP A 129 0.13 8.48 13.45
CA ASP A 129 1.18 9.10 14.25
C ASP A 129 2.54 8.50 13.86
N ALA A 130 3.14 9.05 12.80
CA ALA A 130 4.44 8.58 12.30
C ALA A 130 5.58 8.84 13.29
N ALA A 131 5.48 9.87 14.15
CA ALA A 131 6.50 10.17 15.13
C ALA A 131 6.55 9.07 16.21
N ALA A 132 5.39 8.68 16.75
CA ALA A 132 5.30 7.57 17.70
C ALA A 132 5.75 6.24 17.05
N LEU A 133 5.35 6.00 15.80
CA LEU A 133 5.75 4.78 15.10
C LEU A 133 7.27 4.73 14.84
N LEU A 134 7.88 5.85 14.46
CA LEU A 134 9.34 5.96 14.30
C LEU A 134 10.07 5.70 15.62
N ALA A 135 9.59 6.27 16.72
CA ALA A 135 10.18 6.03 18.05
C ALA A 135 10.10 4.54 18.43
N ASP A 136 8.96 3.89 18.20
CA ASP A 136 8.80 2.45 18.46
C ASP A 136 9.73 1.60 17.57
N VAL A 137 9.91 1.97 16.31
CA VAL A 137 10.85 1.30 15.37
C VAL A 137 12.31 1.49 15.84
N ASP A 138 12.70 2.69 16.25
CA ASP A 138 14.05 3.00 16.70
C ASP A 138 14.39 2.24 18.00
N ALA A 139 13.43 2.14 18.93
CA ALA A 139 13.60 1.35 20.15
C ALA A 139 13.89 -0.14 19.85
N ARG A 140 13.18 -0.72 18.88
CA ARG A 140 13.39 -2.12 18.46
C ARG A 140 14.73 -2.34 17.77
N LEU A 141 15.17 -1.38 16.95
CA LEU A 141 16.47 -1.45 16.29
C LEU A 141 17.64 -1.29 17.27
N ALA A 142 17.42 -0.60 18.39
CA ALA A 142 18.41 -0.44 19.45
C ALA A 142 18.50 -1.67 20.39
N ASP A 143 17.47 -2.53 20.41
CA ASP A 143 17.46 -3.76 21.19
C ASP A 143 18.32 -4.86 20.53
N PRO A 144 19.40 -5.34 21.18
CA PRO A 144 20.23 -6.43 20.66
C PRO A 144 19.47 -7.74 20.45
N GLY A 145 18.37 -7.95 21.20
CA GLY A 145 17.50 -9.12 21.05
C GLY A 145 16.44 -8.98 19.97
N LEU A 146 16.24 -7.78 19.43
CA LEU A 146 15.12 -7.35 18.57
C LEU A 146 13.75 -7.74 19.15
N ALA A 147 13.05 -6.77 19.73
CA ALA A 147 11.74 -7.01 20.32
C ALA A 147 10.75 -7.65 19.33
N LEU A 148 10.20 -8.79 19.73
CA LEU A 148 9.27 -9.60 18.92
C LEU A 148 7.84 -9.05 18.94
N ASP A 149 7.54 -8.11 19.85
CA ASP A 149 6.27 -7.41 19.86
C ASP A 149 6.22 -6.34 18.76
N PRO A 150 5.16 -6.30 17.95
CA PRO A 150 4.99 -5.32 16.88
C PRO A 150 4.89 -3.88 17.41
N PRO A 151 5.49 -2.87 16.76
CA PRO A 151 5.26 -1.47 17.09
C PRO A 151 3.78 -1.14 16.88
N ARG A 152 3.21 -0.29 17.73
CA ARG A 152 1.78 0.04 17.61
C ARG A 152 1.61 1.13 16.57
N ILE A 153 0.83 0.87 15.52
CA ILE A 153 0.42 1.91 14.57
C ILE A 153 -0.71 2.73 15.20
N ARG A 154 -0.36 3.87 15.79
CA ARG A 154 -1.33 4.76 16.45
C ARG A 154 -2.00 5.67 15.43
N ARG A 155 -3.28 5.96 15.67
CA ARG A 155 -4.06 6.91 14.88
C ARG A 155 -3.86 8.32 15.44
N THR A 156 -3.74 9.33 14.57
CA THR A 156 -3.90 10.73 14.98
C THR A 156 -5.37 11.02 15.23
N ALA A 157 -5.67 11.87 16.22
CA ALA A 157 -7.03 12.37 16.38
C ALA A 157 -7.44 13.13 15.11
N PRO A 158 -8.71 13.06 14.69
CA PRO A 158 -9.19 13.98 13.66
C PRO A 158 -9.00 15.41 14.17
N ALA A 159 -8.42 16.26 13.32
CA ALA A 159 -8.34 17.69 13.57
C ALA A 159 -9.73 18.33 13.64
#